data_AF-A0A061NF93-F1
#
_entry.id   AF-A0A061NF93-F1
#
_cell.length_a   1.000
_cell.length_b   1.000
_cell.length_c   1.000
_cell.angle_alpha   90.00
_cell.angle_beta   90.00
_cell.angle_gamma   90.00
#
_symmetry.space_group_name_H-M   'P 1'
#
loop_
_entity.id
_entity.type
_entity.pdbx_description
1 polymer ?
#
loop_
_entity_poly.entity_id
_entity_poly.type
_entity_poly.pdbx_seq_one_letter_code
_entity_poly.pdbx_strand_id
1 'polypeptide(L)'
;MNSEQDVENLLNKQGELRLHAPLNIFIGGQILDRGITVQNVIGFYYGRNPRNFQQDTVMQHSRMYGARAIDDVVVTRFYTTQKIYNVMKRMHEFDSELRRSLSKEGEDQQVVFIEKAENEELIPCSPNKLLLSELQTLAPHKRILPTGFQTDYRTKIIPHVKRIDRLLLPFEDKQVGKLSLSAVSNIFDLISETLVMDEGYSFHVDDVKAMIAYAAKKDFAHIVVKTNRNIRRLTKTGVYETSPDTASTKSSELRVARQLAKTTPAIIFLRQNGKEEHGWSGTPFWWPVIVLPSTMTSTIYANKTIQTR
;
A
#
# COMPACT_ATOMS: atom_id res chain seq x y z
N MET A 1 -17.07 -0.70 31.53
CA MET A 1 -16.14 -0.27 32.60
C MET A 1 -15.85 1.20 32.35
N ASN A 2 -15.97 2.06 33.36
CA ASN A 2 -16.04 3.51 33.18
C ASN A 2 -15.22 4.33 34.22
N SER A 3 -14.29 3.73 34.98
CA SER A 3 -13.45 4.49 35.91
C SER A 3 -11.98 4.04 35.91
N GLU A 4 -11.05 4.97 36.15
CA GLU A 4 -9.61 4.71 36.28
C GLU A 4 -9.28 3.83 37.49
N GLN A 5 -10.08 3.90 38.55
CA GLN A 5 -9.95 3.05 39.75
C GLN A 5 -10.21 1.57 39.46
N ASP A 6 -11.03 1.25 38.45
CA ASP A 6 -11.23 -0.15 38.03
C ASP A 6 -9.97 -0.73 37.38
N VAL A 7 -9.13 0.10 36.75
CA VAL A 7 -7.90 -0.34 36.09
C VAL A 7 -6.82 -0.69 37.10
N GLU A 8 -6.60 0.13 38.12
CA GLU A 8 -5.59 -0.15 39.17
C GLU A 8 -5.84 -1.48 39.88
N ASN A 9 -7.11 -1.82 40.11
CA ASN A 9 -7.51 -3.09 40.72
C ASN A 9 -7.23 -4.32 39.83
N LEU A 10 -7.15 -4.12 38.52
CA LEU A 10 -6.86 -5.15 37.53
C LEU A 10 -5.36 -5.36 37.32
N LEU A 11 -4.50 -4.47 37.83
CA LEU A 11 -3.06 -4.56 37.62
C LEU A 11 -2.35 -5.34 38.73
N ASN A 12 -1.30 -6.08 38.36
CA ASN A 12 -0.34 -6.68 39.27
C ASN A 12 0.66 -5.60 39.76
N LYS A 13 1.56 -5.97 40.67
CA LYS A 13 2.56 -5.04 41.24
C LYS A 13 3.55 -4.50 40.19
N GLN A 14 3.56 -5.09 38.99
CA GLN A 14 4.43 -4.76 37.87
C GLN A 14 3.73 -3.89 36.82
N GLY A 15 2.46 -3.50 37.03
CA GLY A 15 1.70 -2.67 36.09
C GLY A 15 1.11 -3.45 34.90
N GLU A 16 0.92 -4.76 35.06
CA GLU A 16 0.36 -5.65 34.03
C GLU A 16 -0.99 -6.21 34.45
N LEU A 17 -1.85 -6.59 33.51
CA LEU A 17 -3.16 -7.18 33.86
C LEU A 17 -3.00 -8.50 34.62
N ARG A 18 -3.73 -8.65 35.73
CA ARG A 18 -3.80 -9.89 36.50
C ARG A 18 -4.47 -10.99 35.68
N LEU A 19 -3.78 -12.11 35.55
CA LEU A 19 -4.29 -13.33 34.94
C LEU A 19 -5.00 -14.15 36.03
N HIS A 20 -6.33 -14.24 35.97
CA HIS A 20 -7.13 -14.94 36.98
C HIS A 20 -7.39 -16.41 36.64
N ALA A 21 -7.11 -16.80 35.39
CA ALA A 21 -7.25 -18.17 34.89
C ALA A 21 -6.06 -18.53 33.97
N PRO A 22 -5.88 -19.81 33.60
CA PRO A 22 -4.90 -20.21 32.59
C PRO A 22 -5.13 -19.55 31.22
N LEU A 23 -6.39 -19.22 30.89
CA LEU A 23 -6.78 -18.51 29.68
C LEU A 23 -7.62 -17.29 30.06
N ASN A 24 -7.23 -16.10 29.60
CA ASN A 24 -7.90 -14.85 29.91
C ASN A 24 -8.27 -14.14 28.61
N ILE A 25 -9.51 -13.64 28.54
CA ILE A 25 -9.98 -12.81 27.43
C ILE A 25 -10.27 -11.42 27.99
N PHE A 26 -9.55 -10.43 27.47
CA PHE A 26 -9.75 -9.03 27.83
C PHE A 26 -10.48 -8.32 26.69
N ILE A 27 -11.56 -7.62 27.02
CA ILE A 27 -12.34 -6.81 26.08
C ILE A 27 -12.46 -5.41 26.67
N GLY A 28 -12.00 -4.40 25.94
CA GLY A 28 -12.16 -3.02 26.39
C GLY A 28 -11.96 -2.00 25.28
N GLY A 29 -12.36 -0.76 25.59
CA GLY A 29 -12.19 0.41 24.74
C GLY A 29 -11.04 1.30 25.23
N GLN A 30 -11.25 2.62 25.23
CA GLN A 30 -10.22 3.64 25.53
C GLN A 30 -9.47 3.46 26.87
N ILE A 31 -10.06 2.75 27.82
CA ILE A 31 -9.49 2.53 29.16
C ILE A 31 -8.38 1.45 29.14
N LEU A 32 -8.42 0.50 28.20
CA LEU A 32 -7.37 -0.51 28.02
C LEU A 32 -6.26 -0.07 27.05
N ASP A 33 -6.39 1.11 26.47
CA ASP A 33 -5.59 1.58 25.33
C ASP A 33 -4.29 2.30 25.74
N ARG A 34 -4.06 2.57 27.05
CA ARG A 34 -2.91 3.35 27.54
C ARG A 34 -2.24 2.73 28.76
N GLY A 35 -0.93 2.54 28.68
CA GLY A 35 -0.07 2.26 29.83
C GLY A 35 -0.14 0.82 30.38
N ILE A 36 -0.89 -0.07 29.73
CA ILE A 36 -1.07 -1.46 30.17
C ILE A 36 -0.23 -2.38 29.30
N THR A 37 0.51 -3.28 29.93
CA THR A 37 1.18 -4.40 29.25
C THR A 37 0.46 -5.69 29.59
N VAL A 38 0.28 -6.55 28.58
CA VAL A 38 -0.30 -7.89 28.78
C VAL A 38 0.73 -8.92 28.35
N GLN A 39 1.24 -9.69 29.31
CA GLN A 39 2.15 -10.80 29.03
C GLN A 39 1.40 -11.96 28.37
N ASN A 40 2.13 -12.78 27.61
CA ASN A 40 1.64 -14.03 27.02
C ASN A 40 0.38 -13.87 26.14
N VAL A 41 0.19 -12.72 25.47
CA VAL A 41 -0.93 -12.54 24.55
C VAL A 41 -0.69 -13.35 23.28
N ILE A 42 -1.50 -14.39 23.11
CA ILE A 42 -1.50 -15.25 21.93
C ILE A 42 -2.34 -14.71 20.77
N GLY A 43 -3.29 -13.82 21.03
CA GLY A 43 -4.22 -13.34 20.00
C GLY A 43 -4.76 -11.96 20.34
N PHE A 44 -4.90 -11.12 19.32
CA PHE A 44 -5.40 -9.76 19.47
C PHE A 44 -6.37 -9.39 18.36
N TYR A 45 -7.48 -8.76 18.73
CA TYR A 45 -8.49 -8.26 17.81
C TYR A 45 -8.56 -6.72 17.88
N TYR A 46 -8.17 -6.05 16.80
CA TYR A 46 -8.25 -4.60 16.68
C TYR A 46 -9.41 -4.17 15.79
N GLY A 47 -10.45 -3.61 16.39
CA GLY A 47 -11.64 -3.14 15.67
C GLY A 47 -11.78 -1.62 15.59
N ARG A 48 -10.89 -0.83 16.19
CA ARG A 48 -11.07 0.61 16.30
C ARG A 48 -10.81 1.30 14.96
N ASN A 49 -11.85 1.89 14.38
CA ASN A 49 -11.83 2.56 13.07
C ASN A 49 -12.09 4.07 13.25
N PRO A 50 -11.12 4.85 13.78
CA PRO A 50 -11.27 6.29 13.88
C PRO A 50 -11.34 6.92 12.49
N ARG A 51 -12.02 8.08 12.37
CA ARG A 51 -12.07 8.83 11.10
C ARG A 51 -10.67 9.26 10.65
N ASN A 52 -9.82 9.66 11.61
CA ASN A 52 -8.42 10.03 11.38
C ASN A 52 -7.52 9.11 12.21
N PHE A 53 -6.58 8.42 11.55
CA PHE A 53 -5.59 7.61 12.23
C PHE A 53 -4.36 8.47 12.58
N GLN A 54 -4.22 8.84 13.84
CA GLN A 54 -3.01 9.50 14.35
C GLN A 54 -1.97 8.44 14.76
N GLN A 55 -0.70 8.56 14.34
CA GLN A 55 0.36 7.59 14.68
C GLN A 55 0.42 7.39 16.17
N ASP A 56 0.45 8.49 16.93
CA ASP A 56 0.61 8.42 18.37
C ASP A 56 -0.52 7.63 19.01
N THR A 57 -1.74 7.74 18.51
CA THR A 57 -2.88 6.96 19.02
C THR A 57 -2.74 5.48 18.65
N VAL A 58 -2.41 5.16 17.40
CA VAL A 58 -2.23 3.77 16.94
C VAL A 58 -1.05 3.10 17.64
N MET A 59 0.07 3.82 17.76
CA MET A 59 1.28 3.39 18.47
C MET A 59 1.01 3.27 19.97
N GLN A 60 0.26 4.19 20.58
CA GLN A 60 -0.13 4.11 22.00
C GLN A 60 -0.97 2.86 22.26
N HIS A 61 -1.98 2.59 21.43
CA HIS A 61 -2.76 1.35 21.55
C HIS A 61 -1.85 0.14 21.37
N SER A 62 -0.93 0.21 20.40
CA SER A 62 0.07 -0.83 20.16
C SER A 62 1.09 -0.99 21.30
N ARG A 63 1.14 -0.10 22.30
CA ARG A 63 2.03 -0.29 23.47
C ARG A 63 1.64 -1.50 24.32
N MET A 64 0.38 -1.96 24.24
CA MET A 64 -0.04 -3.23 24.85
C MET A 64 0.78 -4.42 24.37
N TYR A 65 1.45 -4.29 23.22
CA TYR A 65 2.34 -5.32 22.71
C TYR A 65 3.67 -5.39 23.47
N GLY A 66 4.12 -4.34 24.18
CA GLY A 66 5.35 -4.35 24.98
C GLY A 66 6.60 -4.83 24.21
N ALA A 67 7.71 -5.02 24.93
CA ALA A 67 8.81 -5.82 24.42
C ALA A 67 8.46 -7.30 24.63
N ARG A 68 8.54 -8.12 23.56
CA ARG A 68 8.21 -9.54 23.62
C ARG A 68 9.41 -10.41 23.30
N ALA A 69 9.46 -11.58 23.93
CA ALA A 69 10.35 -12.64 23.50
C ALA A 69 9.98 -13.07 22.08
N ILE A 70 11.00 -13.46 21.29
CA ILE A 70 10.78 -13.88 19.91
C ILE A 70 9.87 -15.12 19.82
N ASP A 71 9.94 -15.99 20.83
CA ASP A 71 9.11 -17.19 20.94
C ASP A 71 7.62 -16.87 21.05
N ASP A 72 7.26 -15.79 21.77
CA ASP A 72 5.87 -15.33 21.90
C ASP A 72 5.34 -14.76 20.58
N VAL A 73 6.21 -14.10 19.80
CA VAL A 73 5.83 -13.54 18.50
C VAL A 73 5.41 -14.65 17.54
N VAL A 74 6.05 -15.82 17.58
CA VAL A 74 5.73 -16.97 16.72
C VAL A 74 4.30 -17.49 16.97
N VAL A 75 3.78 -17.33 18.19
CA VAL A 75 2.42 -17.78 18.58
C VAL A 75 1.39 -16.64 18.67
N THR A 76 1.81 -15.38 18.50
CA THR A 76 0.91 -14.22 18.50
C THR A 76 0.17 -14.09 17.17
N ARG A 77 -1.14 -13.79 17.20
CA ARG A 77 -1.95 -13.52 16.00
C ARG A 77 -2.63 -12.17 16.10
N PHE A 78 -2.56 -11.39 15.03
CA PHE A 78 -3.19 -10.08 14.92
C PHE A 78 -4.38 -10.15 13.96
N TYR A 79 -5.57 -9.85 14.46
CA TYR A 79 -6.81 -9.85 13.71
C TYR A 79 -7.35 -8.42 13.63
N THR A 80 -7.63 -7.95 12.42
CA THR A 80 -8.23 -6.63 12.19
C THR A 80 -8.93 -6.61 10.84
N THR A 81 -9.65 -5.52 10.54
CA THR A 81 -10.21 -5.32 9.21
C THR A 81 -9.12 -4.95 8.21
N GLN A 82 -9.32 -5.29 6.94
CA GLN A 82 -8.34 -5.03 5.89
C GLN A 82 -7.98 -3.54 5.78
N LYS A 83 -8.96 -2.67 5.98
CA LYS A 83 -8.77 -1.21 6.02
C LYS A 83 -7.75 -0.81 7.07
N ILE A 84 -7.91 -1.30 8.31
CA ILE A 84 -7.02 -0.93 9.42
C ILE A 84 -5.63 -1.53 9.22
N TYR A 85 -5.55 -2.79 8.77
CA TYR A 85 -4.28 -3.43 8.44
C TYR A 85 -3.50 -2.59 7.41
N ASN A 86 -4.15 -2.15 6.33
CA ASN A 86 -3.53 -1.33 5.30
C ASN A 86 -2.99 0.00 5.86
N VAL A 87 -3.72 0.64 6.79
CA VAL A 87 -3.25 1.86 7.46
C VAL A 87 -2.02 1.59 8.34
N MET A 88 -2.07 0.55 9.18
CA MET A 88 -0.93 0.19 10.04
C MET A 88 0.31 -0.19 9.22
N LYS A 89 0.13 -0.90 8.11
CA LYS A 89 1.21 -1.23 7.18
C LYS A 89 1.85 0.03 6.59
N ARG A 90 1.05 1.01 6.14
CA ARG A 90 1.55 2.30 5.64
C ARG A 90 2.33 3.06 6.73
N MET A 91 1.82 3.10 7.96
CA MET A 91 2.52 3.71 9.10
C MET A 91 3.87 3.04 9.38
N HIS A 92 3.92 1.71 9.34
CA HIS A 92 5.15 0.96 9.53
C HIS A 92 6.16 1.21 8.40
N GLU A 93 5.71 1.23 7.14
CA GLU A 93 6.56 1.57 5.99
C GLU A 93 7.13 2.98 6.09
N PHE A 94 6.33 3.94 6.55
CA PHE A 94 6.74 5.32 6.81
C PHE A 94 7.81 5.41 7.92
N ASP A 95 7.53 4.84 9.10
CA ASP A 95 8.47 4.87 10.24
C ASP A 95 9.79 4.15 9.91
N SER A 96 9.71 3.03 9.19
CA SER A 96 10.91 2.28 8.77
C SER A 96 11.79 3.09 7.82
N GLU A 97 11.19 3.84 6.89
CA GLU A 97 11.95 4.68 5.97
C GLU A 97 12.59 5.87 6.67
N LEU A 98 11.89 6.51 7.61
CA LEU A 98 12.46 7.56 8.47
C LEU A 98 13.65 7.05 9.29
N ARG A 99 13.53 5.86 9.90
CA ARG A 99 14.66 5.26 10.64
C ARG A 99 15.83 4.96 9.73
N ARG A 100 15.56 4.44 8.52
CA ARG A 100 16.58 4.12 7.53
C ARG A 100 17.32 5.38 7.06
N SER A 101 16.63 6.50 6.87
CA SER A 101 17.28 7.76 6.48
C SER A 101 18.15 8.31 7.60
N LEU A 102 17.71 8.20 8.86
CA LEU A 102 18.51 8.62 10.02
C LEU A 102 19.76 7.75 10.23
N SER A 103 19.70 6.47 9.83
CA SER A 103 20.80 5.52 10.01
C SER A 103 21.90 5.60 8.94
N LYS A 104 21.70 6.38 7.87
CA LYS A 104 22.74 6.62 6.86
C LYS A 104 23.60 7.82 7.29
N GLU A 105 24.90 7.63 7.46
CA GLU A 105 25.85 8.72 7.70
C GLU A 105 26.10 9.50 6.40
N GLY A 106 25.91 10.84 6.41
CA GLY A 106 26.21 11.75 5.28
C GLY A 106 25.07 12.72 4.91
N GLU A 107 25.35 13.66 3.99
CA GLU A 107 24.43 14.73 3.51
C GLU A 107 23.16 14.23 2.78
N ASP A 108 23.06 12.92 2.49
CA ASP A 108 21.90 12.26 1.86
C ASP A 108 20.72 12.01 2.85
N GLN A 109 20.65 12.81 3.91
CA GLN A 109 19.73 12.68 5.05
C GLN A 109 18.27 13.07 4.77
N GLN A 110 17.94 13.50 3.55
CA GLN A 110 16.66 14.14 3.29
C GLN A 110 15.63 13.16 2.74
N VAL A 111 14.79 12.64 3.62
CA VAL A 111 13.46 12.18 3.20
C VAL A 111 12.70 13.40 2.71
N VAL A 112 12.35 13.39 1.43
CA VAL A 112 11.57 14.48 0.84
C VAL A 112 10.10 14.23 1.16
N PHE A 113 9.40 15.23 1.68
CA PHE A 113 7.97 15.14 1.92
C PHE A 113 7.27 15.98 0.87
N ILE A 114 6.33 15.38 0.15
CA ILE A 114 5.57 16.04 -0.91
C ILE A 114 4.06 15.84 -0.70
N GLU A 115 3.29 16.84 -1.09
CA GLU A 115 1.83 16.79 -1.14
C GLU A 115 1.30 17.22 -2.51
N LYS A 116 0.10 16.77 -2.86
CA LYS A 116 -0.61 17.26 -4.05
C LYS A 116 -1.32 18.57 -3.72
N ALA A 117 -0.91 19.66 -4.37
CA ALA A 117 -1.56 20.96 -4.27
C ALA A 117 -2.91 20.99 -5.01
N GLU A 118 -3.72 22.02 -4.78
CA GLU A 118 -5.05 22.19 -5.42
C GLU A 118 -4.97 22.26 -6.96
N ASN A 119 -3.82 22.68 -7.51
CA ASN A 119 -3.54 22.73 -8.95
C ASN A 119 -2.94 21.42 -9.51
N GLU A 120 -3.00 20.33 -8.74
CA GLU A 120 -2.44 19.01 -9.06
C GLU A 120 -0.91 18.89 -9.11
N GLU A 121 -0.18 19.96 -8.81
CA GLU A 121 1.29 19.92 -8.71
C GLU A 121 1.75 19.32 -7.38
N LEU A 122 2.95 18.74 -7.38
CA LEU A 122 3.56 18.18 -6.17
C LEU A 122 4.49 19.20 -5.54
N ILE A 123 4.13 19.64 -4.34
CA ILE A 123 4.87 20.66 -3.58
C ILE A 123 5.50 20.05 -2.33
N PRO A 124 6.68 20.53 -1.90
CA PRO A 124 7.27 20.12 -0.63
C PRO A 124 6.35 20.48 0.54
N CYS A 125 6.17 19.56 1.50
CA CYS A 125 5.37 19.79 2.69
C CYS A 125 6.16 19.51 3.97
N SER A 126 5.70 20.05 5.11
CA SER A 126 6.34 19.75 6.40
C SER A 126 5.80 18.44 6.98
N PRO A 127 6.65 17.63 7.65
CA PRO A 127 6.22 16.37 8.27
C PRO A 127 5.05 16.51 9.25
N ASN A 128 4.94 17.68 9.90
CA ASN A 128 3.93 17.97 10.92
C ASN A 128 2.51 18.17 10.35
N LYS A 129 2.36 18.31 9.02
CA LYS A 129 1.07 18.54 8.35
C LYS A 129 0.41 17.26 7.81
N LEU A 130 1.04 16.11 8.02
CA LEU A 130 0.71 14.88 7.31
C LEU A 130 -0.40 14.06 7.99
N LEU A 131 -1.47 13.78 7.25
CA LEU A 131 -2.44 12.75 7.63
C LEU A 131 -1.90 11.37 7.22
N LEU A 132 -1.38 10.65 8.21
CA LEU A 132 -0.71 9.36 8.04
C LEU A 132 -1.57 8.28 7.37
N SER A 133 -2.90 8.36 7.50
CA SER A 133 -3.85 7.46 6.81
C SER A 133 -3.75 7.55 5.29
N GLU A 134 -3.23 8.65 4.77
CA GLU A 134 -3.17 8.98 3.35
C GLU A 134 -1.74 9.15 2.82
N LEU A 135 -0.75 8.59 3.53
CA LEU A 135 0.64 8.60 3.09
C LEU A 135 1.00 7.40 2.22
N GLN A 136 1.83 7.64 1.22
CA GLN A 136 2.53 6.62 0.46
C GLN A 136 4.04 6.87 0.49
N THR A 137 4.80 5.90 0.99
CA THR A 137 6.27 5.92 0.87
C THR A 137 6.67 5.57 -0.56
N LEU A 138 7.43 6.43 -1.22
CA LEU A 138 8.05 6.23 -2.53
C LEU A 138 9.52 5.88 -2.33
N ALA A 139 9.84 4.58 -2.34
CA ALA A 139 11.20 4.08 -2.17
C ALA A 139 11.78 3.56 -3.50
N PRO A 140 13.12 3.52 -3.64
CA PRO A 140 13.78 2.92 -4.81
C PRO A 140 13.22 1.55 -5.17
N HIS A 141 12.85 1.33 -6.44
CA HIS A 141 12.26 0.08 -6.95
C HIS A 141 10.99 -0.39 -6.24
N LYS A 142 10.34 0.44 -5.41
CA LYS A 142 9.04 0.10 -4.84
C LYS A 142 8.02 -0.10 -5.96
N ARG A 143 7.17 -1.10 -5.77
CA ARG A 143 6.05 -1.40 -6.67
C ARG A 143 4.78 -0.72 -6.19
N ILE A 144 4.04 -0.13 -7.12
CA ILE A 144 2.70 0.43 -6.90
C ILE A 144 1.77 -0.25 -7.90
N LEU A 145 0.67 -0.84 -7.41
CA LEU A 145 -0.28 -1.59 -8.24
C LEU A 145 -1.65 -1.66 -7.53
N PRO A 146 -2.77 -1.74 -8.28
CA PRO A 146 -4.06 -2.02 -7.67
C PRO A 146 -4.07 -3.46 -7.14
N THR A 147 -4.69 -3.63 -5.97
CA THR A 147 -4.94 -4.92 -5.30
C THR A 147 -6.30 -4.84 -4.61
N GLY A 148 -6.96 -5.97 -4.38
CA GLY A 148 -8.30 -5.96 -3.80
C GLY A 148 -9.32 -5.27 -4.69
N PHE A 149 -9.41 -5.71 -5.94
CA PHE A 149 -10.36 -5.19 -6.91
C PHE A 149 -10.99 -6.31 -7.73
N GLN A 150 -12.12 -5.99 -8.35
CA GLN A 150 -12.76 -6.73 -9.43
C GLN A 150 -12.87 -5.83 -10.68
N THR A 151 -13.14 -6.41 -11.84
CA THR A 151 -13.50 -5.64 -13.02
C THR A 151 -15.00 -5.35 -13.09
N ASP A 152 -15.34 -4.16 -13.55
CA ASP A 152 -16.73 -3.75 -13.77
C ASP A 152 -17.39 -4.57 -14.90
N TYR A 153 -18.70 -4.40 -15.10
CA TYR A 153 -19.46 -5.22 -16.04
C TYR A 153 -19.00 -5.05 -17.50
N ARG A 154 -19.11 -6.14 -18.27
CA ARG A 154 -18.53 -6.31 -19.60
C ARG A 154 -18.79 -5.16 -20.58
N THR A 155 -20.03 -4.67 -20.67
CA THR A 155 -20.40 -3.64 -21.64
C THR A 155 -19.79 -2.28 -21.32
N LYS A 156 -19.51 -1.98 -20.04
CA LYS A 156 -18.81 -0.76 -19.63
C LYS A 156 -17.32 -0.83 -19.91
N ILE A 157 -16.66 -1.94 -19.57
CA ILE A 157 -15.18 -1.96 -19.62
C ILE A 157 -14.59 -2.26 -20.99
N ILE A 158 -15.30 -2.98 -21.87
CA ILE A 158 -14.78 -3.35 -23.21
C ILE A 158 -14.32 -2.13 -24.04
N PRO A 159 -15.09 -1.02 -24.13
CA PRO A 159 -14.65 0.19 -24.83
C PRO A 159 -13.30 0.73 -24.31
N HIS A 160 -13.12 0.79 -22.98
CA HIS A 160 -11.88 1.27 -22.36
C HIS A 160 -10.71 0.31 -22.65
N VAL A 161 -10.92 -1.00 -22.47
CA VAL A 161 -9.91 -2.03 -22.75
C VAL A 161 -9.47 -2.00 -24.22
N LYS A 162 -10.40 -1.87 -25.17
CA LYS A 162 -10.08 -1.75 -26.60
C LYS A 162 -9.25 -0.49 -26.91
N ARG A 163 -9.49 0.60 -26.19
CA ARG A 163 -8.72 1.84 -26.35
C ARG A 163 -7.30 1.67 -25.81
N ILE A 164 -7.13 0.99 -24.67
CA ILE A 164 -5.81 0.63 -24.14
C ILE A 164 -5.10 -0.34 -25.07
N ASP A 165 -5.79 -1.36 -25.60
CA ASP A 165 -5.24 -2.32 -26.57
C ASP A 165 -4.63 -1.60 -27.77
N ARG A 166 -5.32 -0.59 -28.34
CA ARG A 166 -4.78 0.21 -29.46
C ARG A 166 -3.55 1.03 -29.08
N LEU A 167 -3.50 1.59 -27.88
CA LEU A 167 -2.37 2.39 -27.39
C LEU A 167 -1.13 1.52 -27.14
N LEU A 168 -1.33 0.25 -26.74
CA LEU A 168 -0.25 -0.68 -26.41
C LEU A 168 0.12 -1.65 -27.55
N LEU A 169 -0.70 -1.75 -28.60
CA LEU A 169 -0.46 -2.59 -29.78
C LEU A 169 0.95 -2.45 -30.38
N PRO A 170 1.54 -1.24 -30.50
CA PRO A 170 2.90 -1.09 -31.06
C PRO A 170 4.00 -1.79 -30.26
N PHE A 171 3.70 -2.22 -29.02
CA PHE A 171 4.65 -2.82 -28.10
C PHE A 171 4.39 -4.31 -27.84
N GLU A 172 3.40 -4.93 -28.49
CA GLU A 172 3.05 -6.33 -28.23
C GLU A 172 4.20 -7.29 -28.61
N ASP A 173 4.85 -7.07 -29.76
CA ASP A 173 5.97 -7.89 -30.23
C ASP A 173 7.27 -7.63 -29.46
N LYS A 174 7.60 -6.34 -29.30
CA LYS A 174 8.85 -5.91 -28.65
C LYS A 174 8.80 -6.07 -27.13
N GLN A 175 7.60 -6.11 -26.56
CA GLN A 175 7.29 -6.21 -25.14
C GLN A 175 7.86 -5.09 -24.25
N VAL A 176 8.70 -4.21 -24.80
CA VAL A 176 9.35 -3.11 -24.09
C VAL A 176 9.29 -1.87 -24.97
N GLY A 177 9.06 -0.72 -24.34
CA GLY A 177 8.96 0.55 -25.03
C GLY A 177 9.07 1.76 -24.12
N LYS A 178 8.66 2.90 -24.67
CA LYS A 178 8.52 4.17 -23.96
C LYS A 178 7.19 4.81 -24.35
N LEU A 179 6.51 5.42 -23.39
CA LEU A 179 5.33 6.25 -23.61
C LEU A 179 5.53 7.60 -22.93
N SER A 180 5.05 8.68 -23.54
CA SER A 180 5.03 10.00 -22.89
C SER A 180 4.19 9.94 -21.61
N LEU A 181 4.45 10.84 -20.66
CA LEU A 181 3.67 10.87 -19.42
C LEU A 181 2.19 11.19 -19.69
N SER A 182 1.89 11.98 -20.72
CA SER A 182 0.52 12.23 -21.18
C SER A 182 -0.19 10.96 -21.68
N ALA A 183 0.51 10.11 -22.43
CA ALA A 183 -0.05 8.85 -22.91
C ALA A 183 -0.23 7.85 -21.75
N VAL A 184 0.71 7.81 -20.81
CA VAL A 184 0.59 7.02 -19.58
C VAL A 184 -0.62 7.47 -18.77
N SER A 185 -0.76 8.78 -18.53
CA SER A 185 -1.89 9.38 -17.82
C SER A 185 -3.24 8.94 -18.40
N ASN A 186 -3.41 9.07 -19.71
CA ASN A 186 -4.62 8.63 -20.41
C ASN A 186 -4.87 7.11 -20.28
N ILE A 187 -3.83 6.27 -20.27
CA ILE A 187 -4.01 4.83 -20.02
C ILE A 187 -4.52 4.59 -18.60
N PHE A 188 -3.99 5.31 -17.60
CA PHE A 188 -4.44 5.19 -16.21
C PHE A 188 -5.89 5.66 -16.02
N ASP A 189 -6.32 6.71 -16.72
CA ASP A 189 -7.73 7.14 -16.74
C ASP A 189 -8.64 6.09 -17.37
N LEU A 190 -8.18 5.37 -18.39
CA LEU A 190 -8.96 4.27 -18.97
C LEU A 190 -9.00 3.05 -18.04
N ILE A 191 -7.93 2.81 -17.27
CA ILE A 191 -7.87 1.72 -16.29
C ILE A 191 -8.80 2.02 -15.12
N SER A 192 -8.87 3.26 -14.63
CA SER A 192 -9.74 3.61 -13.48
C SER A 192 -11.21 3.26 -13.75
N GLU A 193 -11.68 3.46 -14.98
CA GLU A 193 -13.04 3.12 -15.42
C GLU A 193 -13.33 1.60 -15.46
N THR A 194 -12.29 0.78 -15.31
CA THR A 194 -12.41 -0.69 -15.37
C THR A 194 -12.42 -1.35 -14.01
N LEU A 195 -11.98 -0.66 -12.95
CA LEU A 195 -11.72 -1.23 -11.63
C LEU A 195 -12.87 -0.93 -10.65
N VAL A 196 -13.30 -1.96 -9.93
CA VAL A 196 -14.20 -1.86 -8.78
C VAL A 196 -13.43 -2.34 -7.55
N MET A 197 -13.12 -1.43 -6.63
CA MET A 197 -12.33 -1.75 -5.44
C MET A 197 -13.19 -2.46 -4.39
N ASP A 198 -12.64 -3.50 -3.78
CA ASP A 198 -13.26 -4.19 -2.66
C ASP A 198 -13.15 -3.37 -1.36
N GLU A 199 -13.97 -3.71 -0.39
CA GLU A 199 -13.97 -3.03 0.91
C GLU A 199 -12.58 -3.04 1.57
N GLY A 200 -12.12 -1.87 2.00
CA GLY A 200 -10.81 -1.69 2.65
C GLY A 200 -9.63 -1.56 1.69
N TYR A 201 -9.86 -1.60 0.38
CA TYR A 201 -8.86 -1.32 -0.66
C TYR A 201 -9.18 -0.01 -1.38
N SER A 202 -8.13 0.64 -1.88
CA SER A 202 -8.26 1.81 -2.73
C SER A 202 -7.10 1.90 -3.70
N PHE A 203 -7.37 2.46 -4.88
CA PHE A 203 -6.37 2.75 -5.89
C PHE A 203 -6.70 4.11 -6.51
N HIS A 204 -6.12 5.17 -5.94
CA HIS A 204 -6.37 6.55 -6.35
C HIS A 204 -5.52 6.86 -7.58
N VAL A 205 -6.14 6.82 -8.75
CA VAL A 205 -5.44 6.98 -10.03
C VAL A 205 -4.76 8.34 -10.16
N ASP A 206 -5.36 9.41 -9.63
CA ASP A 206 -4.76 10.74 -9.67
C ASP A 206 -3.46 10.83 -8.85
N ASP A 207 -3.41 10.20 -7.67
CA ASP A 207 -2.19 10.07 -6.89
C ASP A 207 -1.13 9.31 -7.67
N VAL A 208 -1.53 8.20 -8.30
CA VAL A 208 -0.61 7.35 -9.07
C VAL A 208 -0.01 8.11 -10.24
N LYS A 209 -0.82 8.88 -10.97
CA LYS A 209 -0.33 9.76 -12.04
C LYS A 209 0.66 10.79 -11.50
N ALA A 210 0.35 11.45 -10.40
CA ALA A 210 1.24 12.43 -9.77
C ALA A 210 2.57 11.79 -9.33
N MET A 211 2.52 10.63 -8.67
CA MET A 211 3.71 9.88 -8.24
C MET A 211 4.57 9.42 -9.43
N ILE A 212 3.96 8.99 -10.55
CA ILE A 212 4.69 8.67 -11.78
C ILE A 212 5.39 9.91 -12.32
N ALA A 213 4.67 11.04 -12.43
CA ALA A 213 5.21 12.28 -12.95
C ALA A 213 6.39 12.79 -12.12
N TYR A 214 6.27 12.76 -10.78
CA TYR A 214 7.35 13.12 -9.88
C TYR A 214 8.57 12.21 -9.99
N ALA A 215 8.35 10.89 -10.07
CA ALA A 215 9.43 9.93 -10.21
C ALA A 215 10.11 10.00 -11.59
N ALA A 216 9.45 10.59 -12.58
CA ALA A 216 9.96 10.68 -13.94
C ALA A 216 10.85 11.92 -14.12
N LYS A 217 12.17 11.72 -14.17
CA LYS A 217 13.13 12.77 -14.55
C LYS A 217 13.04 13.22 -16.02
N LYS A 218 12.17 12.59 -16.82
CA LYS A 218 11.98 12.81 -18.26
C LYS A 218 10.49 12.72 -18.56
N ASP A 219 10.03 13.35 -19.64
CA ASP A 219 8.63 13.30 -20.07
C ASP A 219 8.24 11.97 -20.75
N PHE A 220 8.66 10.84 -20.15
CA PHE A 220 8.21 9.51 -20.54
C PHE A 220 8.36 8.53 -19.37
N ALA A 221 7.67 7.40 -19.46
CA ALA A 221 7.96 6.21 -18.67
C ALA A 221 8.40 5.06 -19.57
N HIS A 222 9.26 4.19 -19.05
CA HIS A 222 9.49 2.90 -19.69
C HIS A 222 8.26 2.03 -19.54
N ILE A 223 7.98 1.19 -20.53
CA ILE A 223 6.86 0.24 -20.44
C ILE A 223 7.32 -1.18 -20.73
N VAL A 224 6.70 -2.14 -20.05
CA VAL A 224 6.79 -3.57 -20.33
C VAL A 224 5.39 -4.08 -20.57
N VAL A 225 5.10 -4.65 -21.74
CA VAL A 225 3.77 -5.10 -22.14
C VAL A 225 3.76 -6.61 -22.24
N LYS A 226 2.78 -7.24 -21.59
CA LYS A 226 2.52 -8.68 -21.74
C LYS A 226 1.04 -8.94 -21.89
N THR A 227 0.70 -9.72 -22.91
CA THR A 227 -0.68 -10.11 -23.20
C THR A 227 -0.96 -11.57 -22.84
N ASN A 228 -2.21 -11.99 -22.98
CA ASN A 228 -2.68 -13.36 -22.77
C ASN A 228 -2.34 -13.94 -21.38
N ARG A 229 -2.48 -13.13 -20.33
CA ARG A 229 -2.22 -13.53 -18.95
C ARG A 229 -3.48 -14.11 -18.30
N ASN A 230 -3.28 -15.07 -17.39
CA ASN A 230 -4.35 -15.73 -16.65
C ASN A 230 -4.01 -15.77 -15.16
N ILE A 231 -3.67 -14.62 -14.58
CA ILE A 231 -3.32 -14.51 -13.17
C ILE A 231 -4.59 -14.61 -12.32
N ARG A 232 -4.51 -15.25 -11.16
CA ARG A 232 -5.65 -15.36 -10.22
C ARG A 232 -5.83 -14.06 -9.44
N ARG A 233 -7.09 -13.73 -9.13
CA ARG A 233 -7.42 -12.61 -8.25
C ARG A 233 -6.97 -12.87 -6.81
N LEU A 234 -7.19 -14.10 -6.35
CA LEU A 234 -6.79 -14.59 -5.03
C LEU A 234 -5.74 -15.70 -5.19
N THR A 235 -4.77 -15.71 -4.29
CA THR A 235 -3.83 -16.82 -4.12
C THR A 235 -4.55 -18.07 -3.63
N LYS A 236 -3.85 -19.21 -3.60
CA LYS A 236 -4.40 -20.47 -3.05
C LYS A 236 -4.82 -20.36 -1.57
N THR A 237 -4.26 -19.39 -0.84
CA THR A 237 -4.57 -19.14 0.57
C THR A 237 -5.70 -18.12 0.76
N GLY A 238 -6.36 -17.68 -0.32
CA GLY A 238 -7.48 -16.73 -0.27
C GLY A 238 -7.07 -15.26 -0.09
N VAL A 239 -5.77 -14.94 -0.18
CA VAL A 239 -5.28 -13.55 -0.09
C VAL A 239 -5.21 -12.95 -1.49
N TYR A 240 -5.44 -11.65 -1.65
CA TYR A 240 -5.30 -11.00 -2.96
C TYR A 240 -3.88 -11.16 -3.53
N GLU A 241 -3.81 -11.37 -4.85
CA GLU A 241 -2.54 -11.41 -5.57
C GLU A 241 -1.87 -10.03 -5.56
N THR A 242 -0.57 -10.00 -5.24
CA THR A 242 0.24 -8.78 -5.07
C THR A 242 1.51 -8.80 -5.93
N SER A 243 1.76 -9.89 -6.65
CA SER A 243 2.96 -10.12 -7.46
C SER A 243 2.65 -10.68 -8.85
N PRO A 244 1.69 -10.07 -9.60
CA PRO A 244 1.30 -10.54 -10.94
C PRO A 244 2.42 -10.49 -11.98
N ASP A 245 3.49 -9.75 -11.69
CA ASP A 245 4.67 -9.47 -12.52
C ASP A 245 5.84 -10.45 -12.33
N THR A 246 5.66 -11.52 -11.55
CA THR A 246 6.77 -12.42 -11.14
C THR A 246 6.77 -13.81 -11.80
N ALA A 247 5.82 -14.12 -12.69
CA ALA A 247 5.53 -15.50 -13.11
C ALA A 247 6.58 -16.21 -14.02
N SER A 248 7.73 -15.61 -14.36
CA SER A 248 8.75 -16.22 -15.24
C SER A 248 10.16 -16.19 -14.65
N THR A 249 10.77 -17.36 -14.40
CA THR A 249 12.05 -17.49 -13.69
C THR A 249 13.29 -17.09 -14.51
N LYS A 250 13.19 -16.90 -15.83
CA LYS A 250 14.33 -16.45 -16.66
C LYS A 250 14.15 -15.05 -17.27
N SER A 251 12.92 -14.56 -17.35
CA SER A 251 12.56 -13.28 -18.00
C SER A 251 11.33 -12.63 -17.35
N SER A 252 11.28 -12.60 -16.00
CA SER A 252 10.18 -11.95 -15.28
C SER A 252 10.04 -10.49 -15.72
N GLU A 253 8.79 -10.09 -15.91
CA GLU A 253 8.42 -8.73 -16.28
C GLU A 253 9.01 -7.73 -15.25
N LEU A 254 9.01 -8.10 -13.97
CA LEU A 254 9.64 -7.33 -12.90
C LEU A 254 11.14 -7.14 -13.08
N ARG A 255 11.88 -8.17 -13.50
CA ARG A 255 13.34 -8.07 -13.70
C ARG A 255 13.65 -7.09 -14.84
N VAL A 256 12.92 -7.18 -15.94
CA VAL A 256 13.04 -6.26 -17.08
C VAL A 256 12.70 -4.84 -16.65
N ALA A 257 11.57 -4.65 -15.95
CA ALA A 257 11.16 -3.35 -15.46
C ALA A 257 12.19 -2.72 -14.51
N ARG A 258 12.76 -3.48 -13.56
CA ARG A 258 13.83 -2.98 -12.66
C ARG A 258 15.10 -2.56 -13.40
N GLN A 259 15.47 -3.28 -14.46
CA GLN A 259 16.63 -2.91 -15.28
C GLN A 259 16.42 -1.60 -16.04
N LEU A 260 15.17 -1.33 -16.47
CA LEU A 260 14.79 -0.09 -17.14
C LEU A 260 14.59 1.07 -16.16
N ALA A 261 14.02 0.80 -14.98
CA ALA A 261 13.69 1.77 -13.93
C ALA A 261 14.94 2.26 -13.18
N LYS A 262 15.89 2.90 -13.89
CA LYS A 262 17.08 3.51 -13.29
C LYS A 262 16.78 4.93 -12.83
N THR A 263 16.50 5.83 -13.79
CA THR A 263 16.28 7.27 -13.56
C THR A 263 14.84 7.72 -13.79
N THR A 264 14.04 6.86 -14.40
CA THR A 264 12.68 7.12 -14.88
C THR A 264 11.86 5.86 -14.60
N PRO A 265 10.59 5.95 -14.19
CA PRO A 265 9.82 4.78 -13.80
C PRO A 265 9.62 3.82 -14.99
N ALA A 266 9.41 2.54 -14.66
CA ALA A 266 8.95 1.54 -15.61
C ALA A 266 7.57 1.05 -15.21
N ILE A 267 6.68 0.86 -16.18
CA ILE A 267 5.30 0.43 -15.95
C ILE A 267 5.07 -0.88 -16.69
N ILE A 268 4.70 -1.91 -15.95
CA ILE A 268 4.33 -3.20 -16.52
C ILE A 268 2.82 -3.18 -16.76
N PHE A 269 2.41 -3.34 -18.01
CA PHE A 269 1.02 -3.52 -18.39
C PHE A 269 0.77 -4.99 -18.69
N LEU A 270 -0.05 -5.64 -17.86
CA LEU A 270 -0.40 -7.05 -17.99
C LEU A 270 -1.84 -7.18 -18.47
N ARG A 271 -2.06 -7.61 -19.70
CA ARG A 271 -3.40 -7.91 -20.22
C ARG A 271 -3.86 -9.27 -19.72
N GLN A 272 -4.81 -9.26 -18.79
CA GLN A 272 -5.44 -10.46 -18.27
C GLN A 272 -6.63 -10.85 -19.14
N ASN A 273 -6.84 -12.14 -19.33
CA ASN A 273 -8.06 -12.66 -19.96
C ASN A 273 -9.28 -12.59 -19.02
N GLY A 274 -9.06 -12.41 -17.71
CA GLY A 274 -10.11 -12.17 -16.73
C GLY A 274 -11.05 -13.35 -16.52
N LYS A 275 -10.54 -14.58 -16.51
CA LYS A 275 -11.36 -15.79 -16.38
C LYS A 275 -12.08 -15.89 -15.03
N GLU A 276 -13.33 -16.35 -15.05
CA GLU A 276 -14.16 -16.58 -13.86
C GLU A 276 -13.56 -17.65 -12.93
N GLU A 277 -12.98 -18.71 -13.49
CA GLU A 277 -12.26 -19.77 -12.73
C GLU A 277 -11.09 -19.23 -11.88
N HIS A 278 -10.64 -18.01 -12.18
CA HIS A 278 -9.56 -17.30 -11.49
C HIS A 278 -10.06 -16.17 -10.57
N GLY A 279 -11.39 -16.07 -10.38
CA GLY A 279 -12.04 -15.11 -9.49
C GLY A 279 -12.38 -13.76 -10.11
N TRP A 280 -12.31 -13.63 -11.44
CA TRP A 280 -12.60 -12.39 -12.18
C TRP A 280 -14.01 -12.40 -12.81
N SER A 281 -14.46 -11.26 -13.36
CA SER A 281 -15.79 -11.11 -13.99
C SER A 281 -15.92 -11.64 -15.44
N GLY A 282 -15.05 -12.56 -15.88
CA GLY A 282 -15.12 -13.14 -17.23
C GLY A 282 -14.77 -12.19 -18.39
N THR A 283 -14.20 -11.03 -18.10
CA THR A 283 -13.89 -10.00 -19.12
C THR A 283 -12.42 -9.60 -19.08
N PRO A 284 -11.71 -9.53 -20.24
CA PRO A 284 -10.33 -9.10 -20.29
C PRO A 284 -10.12 -7.68 -19.74
N PHE A 285 -8.96 -7.44 -19.12
CA PHE A 285 -8.60 -6.15 -18.54
C PHE A 285 -7.08 -5.95 -18.49
N TRP A 286 -6.66 -4.72 -18.18
CA TRP A 286 -5.25 -4.37 -18.03
C TRP A 286 -4.90 -4.13 -16.55
N TRP A 287 -3.88 -4.83 -16.06
CA TRP A 287 -3.35 -4.67 -14.70
C TRP A 287 -2.01 -3.94 -14.75
N PRO A 288 -1.93 -2.67 -14.27
CA PRO A 288 -0.69 -1.92 -14.24
C PRO A 288 0.14 -2.25 -12.99
N VAL A 289 1.46 -2.34 -13.15
CA VAL A 289 2.44 -2.39 -12.04
C VAL A 289 3.51 -1.35 -12.30
N ILE A 290 3.54 -0.30 -11.48
CA ILE A 290 4.56 0.75 -11.54
C ILE A 290 5.78 0.28 -10.74
N VAL A 291 6.97 0.44 -11.31
CA VAL A 291 8.27 0.25 -10.65
C VAL A 291 8.97 1.60 -10.60
N LEU A 292 9.15 2.12 -9.40
CA LEU A 292 9.84 3.41 -9.19
C LEU A 292 11.34 3.32 -9.53
N PRO A 293 11.98 4.43 -9.94
CA PRO A 293 13.40 4.44 -10.29
C PRO A 293 14.32 4.00 -9.14
N SER A 294 15.44 3.33 -9.44
CA SER A 294 16.45 2.97 -8.42
C SER A 294 17.22 4.17 -7.88
N THR A 295 17.38 5.23 -8.69
CA THR A 295 18.15 6.43 -8.31
C THR A 295 17.28 7.52 -7.68
N MET A 296 16.03 7.23 -7.37
CA MET A 296 15.13 8.17 -6.72
C MET A 296 15.48 8.26 -5.23
N THR A 297 15.42 9.46 -4.66
CA THR A 297 15.52 9.65 -3.20
C THR A 297 14.20 9.22 -2.56
N SER A 298 14.29 8.48 -1.45
CA SER A 298 13.11 8.07 -0.70
C SER A 298 12.26 9.28 -0.34
N THR A 299 10.99 9.25 -0.74
CA THR A 299 10.07 10.38 -0.64
C THR A 299 8.77 9.93 0.01
N ILE A 300 8.19 10.76 0.87
CA ILE A 300 6.87 10.54 1.44
C ILE A 300 5.88 11.39 0.67
N TYR A 301 4.91 10.72 0.04
CA TYR A 301 3.80 11.35 -0.66
C TYR A 301 2.58 11.41 0.24
N ALA A 302 1.94 12.58 0.33
CA ALA A 302 0.69 12.80 1.04
C ALA A 302 -0.43 13.22 0.09
N ASN A 303 -1.54 12.48 0.10
CA ASN A 303 -2.71 12.83 -0.71
C ASN A 303 -3.43 14.07 -0.14
N LYS A 304 -3.62 14.15 1.18
CA LYS A 304 -4.14 15.34 1.87
C LYS A 304 -3.32 15.71 3.10
N THR A 305 -3.15 17.00 3.30
CA THR A 305 -2.62 17.57 4.54
C THR A 305 -3.73 18.19 5.38
N ILE A 306 -3.47 18.33 6.68
CA ILE A 306 -4.38 19.03 7.58
C ILE A 306 -4.34 20.51 7.20
N GLN A 307 -5.46 21.08 6.77
CA GLN A 307 -5.61 22.53 6.67
C GLN A 307 -5.49 23.11 8.09
N THR A 308 -4.31 23.65 8.42
CA THR A 308 -4.18 24.61 9.52
C THR A 308 -4.99 25.85 9.13
N ARG A 309 -6.13 26.04 9.79
CA ARG A 309 -6.74 27.37 9.92
C ARG A 309 -5.90 28.23 10.86
#